data_AF-A0A4Y8L9Z1-F1
#
_entry.id   AF-A0A4Y8L9Z1-F1
#
_cell.length_a   1.000
_cell.length_b   1.000
_cell.length_c   1.000
_cell.angle_alpha   90.00
_cell.angle_beta   90.00
_cell.angle_gamma   90.00
#
_symmetry.space_group_name_H-M   'P 1'
#
loop_
_entity.id
_entity.type
_entity.pdbx_description
1 polymer ?
#
loop_
_entity_poly.entity_id
_entity_poly.type
_entity_poly.pdbx_seq_one_letter_code
_entity_poly.pdbx_strand_id
1 'polypeptide(L)'
;MNYKDITISVFSSCKSNRSNQTTNIWEWLLLRKDSSGIIQSIRETSDAKEIGRLKRMLPCATMSGIFRERKADKIESRSGLICIDVDGKDNPEIADVEVLKEISAKLDYVLYSGLSVSGKGIFCLIPLSNPQRHIEHYYALEREFKDLGIIIDPSCTDISRLRFQSHDPHPYVKPEAIVYDKFLNDSTVNKIKRNNTSSVNRIYFNSDKKESEASDISIEEMLLKPSIDLYGDEIIAVYPLYMYSDDDKRDSILRMLKRVVDSKTDITVIGRDWVTIGEVIKRYFGESGRSLFHEISQFYSNDRFHYTYSECDQKFNQILKSKYTYGYERIFEVSCKYGFS
;
A
#
# COMPACT_ATOMS: atom_id res chain seq x y z
N MET A 1 -6.31 24.87 5.98
CA MET A 1 -5.37 25.12 7.09
C MET A 1 -4.01 25.46 6.49
N ASN A 2 -3.20 26.28 7.17
CA ASN A 2 -1.83 26.57 6.72
C ASN A 2 -0.86 25.65 7.47
N TYR A 3 -0.26 24.67 6.79
CA TYR A 3 0.66 23.69 7.40
C TYR A 3 2.12 24.16 7.45
N LYS A 4 2.40 25.44 7.19
CA LYS A 4 3.77 25.98 7.11
C LYS A 4 4.52 25.97 8.44
N ASP A 5 3.82 26.16 9.56
CA ASP A 5 4.44 26.37 10.87
C ASP A 5 4.26 25.16 11.81
N ILE A 6 4.61 23.97 11.31
CA ILE A 6 4.53 22.73 12.11
C ILE A 6 5.91 22.42 12.69
N THR A 7 5.97 22.30 14.01
CA THR A 7 7.20 21.97 14.75
C THR A 7 7.13 20.56 15.33
N ILE A 8 8.24 19.83 15.26
CA ILE A 8 8.39 18.45 15.76
C ILE A 8 9.62 18.30 16.64
N SER A 9 9.61 17.32 17.55
CA SER A 9 10.81 16.96 18.33
C SER A 9 11.80 16.15 17.50
N VAL A 10 13.08 16.48 17.64
CA VAL A 10 14.21 15.75 17.06
C VAL A 10 15.01 15.08 18.18
N PHE A 11 15.54 13.92 17.84
CA PHE A 11 16.32 13.06 18.69
C PHE A 11 17.62 12.72 17.97
N SER A 12 18.74 12.74 18.69
CA SER A 12 20.06 12.42 18.12
C SER A 12 20.16 11.00 17.56
N SER A 13 19.38 10.05 18.09
CA SER A 13 19.28 8.69 17.57
C SER A 13 18.01 8.00 18.07
N CYS A 14 17.72 6.80 17.55
CA CYS A 14 16.63 5.95 18.05
C CYS A 14 16.84 5.43 19.48
N LYS A 15 18.03 5.60 20.07
CA LYS A 15 18.31 5.23 21.47
C LYS A 15 18.03 6.36 22.45
N SER A 16 17.86 7.59 21.96
CA SER A 16 17.65 8.77 22.78
C SER A 16 16.21 8.77 23.34
N ASN A 17 16.07 8.88 24.65
CA ASN A 17 14.75 8.97 25.29
C ASN A 17 14.19 10.41 25.30
N ARG A 18 15.07 11.42 25.28
CA ARG A 18 14.71 12.84 25.30
C ARG A 18 15.08 13.49 23.99
N SER A 19 14.24 14.43 23.55
CA SER A 19 14.55 15.26 22.39
C SER A 19 15.73 16.17 22.71
N ASN A 20 16.65 16.32 21.78
CA ASN A 20 17.77 17.26 21.92
C ASN A 20 17.41 18.65 21.38
N GLN A 21 16.45 18.73 20.45
CA GLN A 21 15.98 19.98 19.86
C GLN A 21 14.59 19.80 19.23
N THR A 22 14.02 20.89 18.74
CA THR A 22 12.87 20.90 17.83
C THR A 22 13.27 21.47 16.47
N THR A 23 12.47 21.24 15.45
CA THR A 23 12.68 21.81 14.09
C THR A 23 11.35 21.97 13.37
N ASN A 24 11.31 22.83 12.34
CA ASN A 24 10.18 22.87 11.43
C ASN A 24 10.13 21.58 10.59
N ILE A 25 8.92 21.02 10.39
CA ILE A 25 8.77 19.75 9.69
C ILE A 25 9.27 19.82 8.24
N TRP A 26 9.11 20.94 7.54
CA TRP A 26 9.56 21.08 6.16
C TRP A 26 11.09 21.16 6.08
N GLU A 27 11.73 21.81 7.05
CA GLU A 27 13.19 21.79 7.18
C GLU A 27 13.73 20.38 7.44
N TRP A 28 12.98 19.57 8.19
CA TRP A 28 13.34 18.17 8.44
C TRP A 28 13.20 17.30 7.18
N LEU A 29 12.13 17.50 6.41
CA LEU A 29 11.77 16.69 5.25
C LEU A 29 12.57 17.04 3.99
N LEU A 30 12.73 18.34 3.69
CA LEU A 30 13.15 18.81 2.36
C LEU A 30 14.61 19.28 2.31
N LEU A 31 15.16 19.79 3.41
CA LEU A 31 16.55 20.27 3.39
C LEU A 31 17.51 19.08 3.43
N ARG A 32 18.50 19.11 2.54
CA ARG A 32 19.62 18.16 2.57
C ARG A 32 20.36 18.28 3.91
N LYS A 33 20.70 17.14 4.52
CA LYS A 33 21.37 17.05 5.82
C LYS A 33 22.68 16.29 5.72
N ASP A 34 23.53 16.46 6.72
CA ASP A 34 24.84 15.80 6.84
C ASP A 34 24.74 14.26 6.81
N SER A 35 23.57 13.71 7.17
CA SER A 35 23.27 12.28 7.14
C SER A 35 23.16 11.67 5.73
N SER A 36 23.26 12.49 4.66
CA SER A 36 23.11 12.03 3.27
C SER A 36 24.01 10.84 2.93
N GLY A 37 25.27 10.87 3.39
CA GLY A 37 26.23 9.77 3.16
C GLY A 37 25.81 8.46 3.83
N ILE A 38 25.31 8.53 5.08
CA ILE A 38 24.82 7.36 5.82
C ILE A 38 23.58 6.78 5.13
N ILE A 39 22.66 7.64 4.66
CA ILE A 39 21.45 7.22 3.93
C ILE A 39 21.84 6.51 2.63
N GLN A 40 22.82 7.04 1.89
CA GLN A 40 23.32 6.41 0.68
C GLN A 40 23.93 5.03 0.98
N SER A 41 24.79 4.92 2.00
CA SER A 41 25.34 3.62 2.42
C SER A 41 24.27 2.61 2.82
N ILE A 42 23.17 3.04 3.47
CA ILE A 42 22.03 2.18 3.79
C ILE A 42 21.35 1.63 2.53
N ARG A 43 21.28 2.42 1.46
CA ARG A 43 20.62 2.04 0.20
C ARG A 43 21.48 1.12 -0.66
N GLU A 44 22.80 1.28 -0.60
CA GLU A 44 23.77 0.50 -1.37
C GLU A 44 24.08 -0.86 -0.74
N THR A 45 24.03 -0.96 0.60
CA THR A 45 24.34 -2.21 1.29
C THR A 45 23.15 -3.19 1.29
N SER A 46 23.45 -4.48 1.14
CA SER A 46 22.48 -5.58 1.26
C SER A 46 22.53 -6.30 2.62
N ASP A 47 23.54 -6.02 3.46
CA ASP A 47 23.69 -6.65 4.77
C ASP A 47 22.70 -6.04 5.79
N ALA A 48 21.71 -6.83 6.20
CA ALA A 48 20.70 -6.44 7.17
C ALA A 48 21.28 -5.98 8.52
N LYS A 49 22.38 -6.57 8.99
CA LYS A 49 23.04 -6.16 10.25
C LYS A 49 23.64 -4.78 10.11
N GLU A 50 24.29 -4.52 8.97
CA GLU A 50 24.90 -3.23 8.68
C GLU A 50 23.85 -2.15 8.44
N ILE A 51 22.76 -2.44 7.70
CA ILE A 51 21.59 -1.55 7.58
C ILE A 51 21.09 -1.16 8.98
N GLY A 52 20.92 -2.15 9.87
CA GLY A 52 20.50 -1.90 11.24
C GLY A 52 21.48 -1.01 12.01
N ARG A 53 22.79 -1.21 11.83
CA ARG A 53 23.84 -0.40 12.46
C ARG A 53 23.80 1.05 11.98
N LEU A 54 23.75 1.27 10.67
CA LEU A 54 23.70 2.59 10.04
C LEU A 54 22.42 3.34 10.42
N LYS A 55 21.24 2.69 10.41
CA LYS A 55 19.98 3.31 10.84
C LYS A 55 20.08 3.89 12.25
N ARG A 56 20.72 3.17 13.19
CA ARG A 56 20.91 3.64 14.58
C ARG A 56 21.78 4.88 14.71
N MET A 57 22.58 5.23 13.69
CA MET A 57 23.40 6.45 13.66
C MET A 57 22.63 7.68 13.17
N LEU A 58 21.44 7.48 12.59
CA LEU A 58 20.65 8.58 12.05
C LEU A 58 19.87 9.31 13.15
N PRO A 59 19.75 10.65 13.05
CA PRO A 59 18.76 11.40 13.79
C PRO A 59 17.34 10.87 13.53
N CYS A 60 16.46 11.06 14.50
CA CYS A 60 15.06 10.67 14.42
C CYS A 60 14.15 11.84 14.80
N ALA A 61 12.88 11.79 14.40
CA ALA A 61 11.89 12.77 14.83
C ALA A 61 10.53 12.14 15.12
N THR A 62 9.72 12.79 15.95
CA THR A 62 8.32 12.42 16.21
C THR A 62 7.39 13.27 15.36
N MET A 63 6.88 12.72 14.27
CA MET A 63 6.10 13.48 13.28
C MET A 63 4.76 14.00 13.83
N SER A 64 4.19 13.30 14.81
CA SER A 64 2.89 13.63 15.40
C SER A 64 2.94 14.76 16.45
N GLY A 65 4.12 15.26 16.79
CA GLY A 65 4.23 16.41 17.70
C GLY A 65 5.56 16.56 18.44
N ILE A 66 5.50 17.41 19.46
CA ILE A 66 6.60 17.71 20.38
C ILE A 66 6.40 16.87 21.63
N PHE A 67 7.48 16.19 22.03
CA PHE A 67 7.52 15.31 23.18
C PHE A 67 8.70 15.66 24.07
N ARG A 68 8.46 15.67 25.38
CA ARG A 68 9.54 15.78 26.38
C ARG A 68 10.36 14.49 26.45
N GLU A 69 9.67 13.36 26.39
CA GLU A 69 10.22 12.01 26.37
C GLU A 69 9.46 11.16 25.35
N ARG A 70 10.10 10.11 24.82
CA ARG A 70 9.50 9.21 23.83
C ARG A 70 8.45 8.28 24.45
N LYS A 71 7.34 8.87 24.89
CA LYS A 71 6.15 8.20 25.44
C LYS A 71 4.90 9.00 25.09
N ALA A 72 3.83 8.29 24.73
CA ALA A 72 2.55 8.90 24.34
C ALA A 72 1.98 9.89 25.37
N ASP A 73 2.14 9.61 26.66
CA ASP A 73 1.67 10.45 27.78
C ASP A 73 2.56 11.66 28.07
N LYS A 74 3.68 11.81 27.36
CA LYS A 74 4.65 12.92 27.50
C LYS A 74 4.64 13.87 26.31
N ILE A 75 3.54 13.88 25.56
CA ILE A 75 3.31 14.86 24.49
C ILE A 75 3.09 16.26 25.08
N GLU A 76 3.84 17.23 24.60
CA GLU A 76 3.71 18.64 25.00
C GLU A 76 2.83 19.41 24.02
N SER A 77 2.98 19.12 22.72
CA SER A 77 2.16 19.72 21.66
C SER A 77 1.96 18.72 20.52
N ARG A 78 0.78 18.73 19.90
CA ARG A 78 0.46 17.90 18.73
C ARG A 78 0.76 18.68 17.45
N SER A 79 1.38 18.03 16.47
CA SER A 79 1.60 18.62 15.15
C SER A 79 0.30 18.76 14.34
N GLY A 80 -0.73 17.99 14.70
CA GLY A 80 -1.96 17.84 13.92
C GLY A 80 -1.84 16.83 12.79
N LEU A 81 -0.72 16.14 12.67
CA LEU A 81 -0.44 15.16 11.61
C LEU A 81 -0.34 13.74 12.19
N ILE A 82 -0.72 12.76 11.37
CA ILE A 82 -0.31 11.36 11.53
C ILE A 82 0.73 11.00 10.48
N CYS A 83 1.70 10.18 10.89
CA CYS A 83 2.69 9.60 9.99
C CYS A 83 2.39 8.12 9.79
N ILE A 84 2.16 7.73 8.55
CA ILE A 84 1.88 6.35 8.15
C ILE A 84 3.08 5.83 7.36
N ASP A 85 3.70 4.75 7.83
CA ASP A 85 4.78 4.08 7.10
C ASP A 85 4.19 2.94 6.24
N VAL A 86 4.67 2.84 4.99
CA VAL A 86 4.30 1.79 4.03
C VAL A 86 5.57 1.11 3.55
N ASP A 87 5.79 -0.12 3.99
CA ASP A 87 6.98 -0.89 3.63
C ASP A 87 6.71 -1.77 2.41
N GLY A 88 7.60 -1.74 1.40
CA GLY A 88 7.43 -2.52 0.18
C GLY A 88 7.44 -4.03 0.42
N LYS A 89 8.11 -4.52 1.47
CA LYS A 89 8.05 -5.96 1.84
C LYS A 89 6.67 -6.41 2.34
N ASP A 90 5.91 -5.51 2.94
CA ASP A 90 4.55 -5.79 3.41
C ASP A 90 3.53 -5.54 2.26
N ASN A 91 3.99 -5.00 1.12
CA ASN A 91 3.23 -4.69 -0.08
C ASN A 91 3.85 -5.32 -1.35
N PRO A 92 4.10 -6.64 -1.39
CA PRO A 92 4.87 -7.30 -2.45
C PRO A 92 4.23 -7.21 -3.85
N GLU A 93 2.91 -7.01 -3.91
CA GLU A 93 2.16 -6.81 -5.16
C GLU A 93 2.52 -5.47 -5.86
N ILE A 94 3.07 -4.52 -5.10
CA ILE A 94 3.48 -3.20 -5.59
C ILE A 94 5.00 -3.18 -5.72
N ALA A 95 5.47 -3.68 -6.87
CA ALA A 95 6.90 -3.91 -7.12
C ALA A 95 7.77 -2.63 -7.14
N ASP A 96 7.18 -1.45 -7.28
CA ASP A 96 7.88 -0.17 -7.38
C ASP A 96 7.39 0.82 -6.32
N VAL A 97 8.32 1.34 -5.53
CA VAL A 97 8.07 2.34 -4.48
C VAL A 97 7.52 3.66 -5.04
N GLU A 98 7.86 3.98 -6.29
CA GLU A 98 7.31 5.17 -6.96
C GLU A 98 5.81 5.01 -7.24
N VAL A 99 5.34 3.80 -7.53
CA VAL A 99 3.90 3.51 -7.67
C VAL A 99 3.17 3.69 -6.34
N LEU A 100 3.76 3.28 -5.21
CA LEU A 100 3.19 3.57 -3.89
C LEU A 100 3.02 5.08 -3.68
N LYS A 101 4.02 5.87 -4.09
CA LYS A 101 3.97 7.35 -3.98
C LYS A 101 2.92 7.95 -4.92
N GLU A 102 2.76 7.42 -6.13
CA GLU A 102 1.71 7.84 -7.06
C GLU A 102 0.30 7.51 -6.55
N ILE A 103 0.09 6.32 -5.98
CA ILE A 103 -1.20 5.95 -5.38
C ILE A 103 -1.51 6.85 -4.20
N SER A 104 -0.54 7.07 -3.29
CA SER A 104 -0.78 7.94 -2.15
C SER A 104 -0.97 9.41 -2.55
N ALA A 105 -0.32 9.88 -3.61
CA ALA A 105 -0.50 11.23 -4.16
C ALA A 105 -1.89 11.48 -4.76
N LYS A 106 -2.66 10.44 -5.09
CA LYS A 106 -4.07 10.56 -5.53
C LYS A 106 -5.04 10.77 -4.38
N LEU A 107 -4.61 10.53 -3.13
CA LEU A 107 -5.45 10.72 -1.95
C LEU A 107 -5.42 12.19 -1.55
N ASP A 108 -6.58 12.85 -1.61
CA ASP A 108 -6.65 14.30 -1.44
C ASP A 108 -6.21 14.80 -0.05
N TYR A 109 -6.18 13.91 0.92
CA TYR A 109 -5.76 14.15 2.30
C TYR A 109 -4.27 13.86 2.57
N VAL A 110 -3.49 13.40 1.59
CA VAL A 110 -2.05 13.21 1.77
C VAL A 110 -1.33 14.56 1.58
N LEU A 111 -0.72 15.06 2.65
CA LEU A 111 0.04 16.32 2.67
C LEU A 111 1.46 16.14 2.13
N TYR A 112 2.08 15.01 2.45
CA TYR A 112 3.42 14.67 2.04
C TYR A 112 3.52 13.16 1.83
N SER A 113 4.23 12.74 0.79
CA SER A 113 4.65 11.34 0.61
C SER A 113 6.08 11.30 0.09
N GLY A 114 6.92 10.48 0.71
CA GLY A 114 8.31 10.35 0.27
C GLY A 114 8.98 9.06 0.69
N LEU A 115 10.18 8.83 0.16
CA LEU A 115 10.93 7.62 0.41
C LEU A 115 11.30 7.41 1.90
N SER A 116 11.22 6.16 2.33
CA SER A 116 11.84 5.64 3.54
C SER A 116 13.36 5.75 3.47
N VAL A 117 14.01 5.59 4.63
CA VAL A 117 15.48 5.65 4.72
C VAL A 117 16.17 4.66 3.75
N SER A 118 15.63 3.44 3.63
CA SER A 118 16.16 2.41 2.72
C SER A 118 15.72 2.59 1.27
N GLY A 119 14.78 3.51 0.97
CA GLY A 119 14.23 3.69 -0.37
C GLY A 119 13.36 2.53 -0.87
N LYS A 120 13.01 1.57 0.00
CA LYS A 120 12.23 0.36 -0.35
C LYS A 120 10.76 0.44 0.07
N GLY A 121 10.32 1.62 0.47
CA GLY A 121 9.00 1.91 0.99
C GLY A 121 8.84 3.42 1.12
N ILE A 122 7.62 3.87 1.41
CA ILE A 122 7.29 5.29 1.57
C ILE A 122 6.79 5.57 2.98
N PHE A 123 6.60 6.84 3.27
CA PHE A 123 5.76 7.28 4.38
C PHE A 123 4.91 8.45 3.92
N CYS A 124 3.72 8.56 4.52
CA CYS A 124 2.78 9.64 4.26
C CYS A 124 2.56 10.46 5.53
N LEU A 125 2.44 11.77 5.39
CA LEU A 125 1.94 12.67 6.43
C LEU A 125 0.52 13.10 6.06
N ILE A 126 -0.40 12.96 7.00
CA ILE A 126 -1.83 13.23 6.79
C ILE A 126 -2.32 14.13 7.92
N PRO A 127 -2.94 15.29 7.62
CA PRO A 127 -3.53 16.17 8.63
C PRO A 127 -4.84 15.57 9.16
N LEU A 128 -5.01 15.59 10.48
CA LEU A 128 -6.17 14.99 11.16
C LEU A 128 -7.16 16.04 11.67
N SER A 129 -8.45 15.76 11.54
CA SER A 129 -9.52 16.61 12.11
C SER A 129 -9.51 16.62 13.63
N ASN A 130 -9.10 15.50 14.24
CA ASN A 130 -9.07 15.31 15.69
C ASN A 130 -7.78 14.56 16.11
N PRO A 131 -6.65 15.27 16.23
CA PRO A 131 -5.36 14.68 16.59
C PRO A 131 -5.31 13.99 17.96
N GLN A 132 -6.30 14.22 18.83
CA GLN A 132 -6.44 13.50 20.10
C GLN A 132 -6.88 12.05 19.89
N ARG A 133 -7.55 11.77 18.77
CA ARG A 133 -8.07 10.46 18.38
C ARG A 133 -7.18 9.74 17.37
N HIS A 134 -5.86 9.79 17.64
CA HIS A 134 -4.82 9.28 16.74
C HIS A 134 -5.06 7.82 16.32
N ILE A 135 -5.42 6.96 17.27
CA ILE A 135 -5.59 5.53 17.03
C ILE A 135 -6.88 5.27 16.23
N GLU A 136 -7.95 6.00 16.52
CA GLU A 136 -9.23 5.90 15.81
C GLU A 136 -9.09 6.36 14.35
N HIS A 137 -8.33 7.43 14.12
CA HIS A 137 -7.94 7.90 12.78
C HIS A 137 -7.05 6.87 12.07
N TYR A 138 -6.05 6.32 12.77
CA TYR A 138 -5.19 5.27 12.21
C TYR A 138 -6.00 4.09 11.67
N TYR A 139 -6.97 3.57 12.43
CA TYR A 139 -7.77 2.44 11.97
C TYR A 139 -8.77 2.78 10.85
N ALA A 140 -9.19 4.03 10.73
CA ALA A 140 -9.96 4.47 9.57
C ALA A 140 -9.07 4.50 8.31
N LEU A 141 -7.85 5.04 8.44
CA LEU A 141 -6.84 5.03 7.38
C LEU A 141 -6.44 3.60 7.00
N GLU A 142 -6.23 2.70 7.98
CA GLU A 142 -5.88 1.31 7.72
C GLU A 142 -6.92 0.62 6.83
N ARG A 143 -8.21 0.87 7.07
CA ARG A 143 -9.30 0.34 6.23
C ARG A 143 -9.23 0.90 4.81
N GLU A 144 -9.13 2.22 4.67
CA GLU A 144 -9.10 2.84 3.34
C GLU A 144 -7.85 2.46 2.53
N PHE A 145 -6.68 2.41 3.17
CA PHE A 145 -5.47 1.95 2.49
C PHE A 145 -5.58 0.48 2.11
N LYS A 146 -6.18 -0.35 2.97
CA LYS A 146 -6.42 -1.77 2.66
C LYS A 146 -7.40 -1.95 1.50
N ASP A 147 -8.42 -1.11 1.38
CA ASP A 147 -9.35 -1.10 0.24
C ASP A 147 -8.64 -0.74 -1.08
N LEU A 148 -7.52 0.00 -1.00
CA LEU A 148 -6.61 0.27 -2.11
C LEU A 148 -5.54 -0.82 -2.32
N GLY A 149 -5.61 -1.92 -1.57
CA GLY A 149 -4.62 -3.00 -1.60
C GLY A 149 -3.29 -2.67 -0.93
N ILE A 150 -3.24 -1.60 -0.11
CA ILE A 150 -2.03 -1.14 0.59
C ILE A 150 -2.10 -1.50 2.07
N ILE A 151 -1.05 -2.16 2.56
CA ILE A 151 -0.83 -2.49 3.96
C ILE A 151 0.07 -1.41 4.59
N ILE A 152 -0.42 -0.81 5.67
CA ILE A 152 0.29 0.23 6.43
C ILE A 152 0.82 -0.34 7.76
N ASP A 153 1.95 0.15 8.27
CA ASP A 153 2.58 -0.42 9.49
C ASP A 153 1.68 -0.22 10.73
N PRO A 154 1.23 -1.30 11.41
CA PRO A 154 0.39 -1.25 12.62
C PRO A 154 1.00 -0.45 13.77
N SER A 155 2.32 -0.33 13.78
CA SER A 155 3.07 0.39 14.79
C SER A 155 2.89 1.90 14.72
N CYS A 156 2.33 2.43 13.62
CA CYS A 156 1.96 3.84 13.49
C CYS A 156 0.79 4.26 14.40
N THR A 157 0.18 3.32 15.13
CA THR A 157 -0.73 3.60 16.24
C THR A 157 -0.07 4.31 17.43
N ASP A 158 1.25 4.19 17.59
CA ASP A 158 2.01 4.92 18.62
C ASP A 158 2.26 6.36 18.19
N ILE A 159 1.59 7.32 18.85
CA ILE A 159 1.76 8.75 18.60
C ILE A 159 3.19 9.25 18.88
N SER A 160 3.97 8.55 19.71
CA SER A 160 5.35 8.88 20.05
C SER A 160 6.40 8.19 19.17
N ARG A 161 5.95 7.52 18.09
CA ARG A 161 6.82 6.77 17.18
C ARG A 161 7.89 7.67 16.58
N LEU A 162 9.14 7.22 16.70
CA LEU A 162 10.27 7.83 16.03
C LEU A 162 10.31 7.41 14.56
N ARG A 163 10.63 8.37 13.72
CA ARG A 163 10.98 8.12 12.32
C ARG A 163 12.41 8.58 12.06
N PHE A 164 13.22 7.69 11.48
CA PHE A 164 14.58 8.03 11.04
C PHE A 164 14.55 9.14 10.00
N GLN A 165 15.56 9.99 10.02
CA GLN A 165 15.80 10.93 8.94
C GLN A 165 15.96 10.16 7.62
N SER A 166 15.17 10.53 6.62
CA SER A 166 15.26 10.01 5.26
C SER A 166 15.35 11.17 4.29
N HIS A 167 15.75 10.88 3.05
CA HIS A 167 15.82 11.87 1.99
C HIS A 167 15.16 11.30 0.73
N ASP A 168 14.28 12.09 0.12
CA ASP A 168 13.70 11.83 -1.18
C ASP A 168 14.06 13.02 -2.07
N PRO A 169 14.71 12.81 -3.24
CA PRO A 169 14.97 13.89 -4.18
C PRO A 169 13.69 14.43 -4.84
N HIS A 170 12.62 13.62 -4.90
CA HIS A 170 11.37 13.96 -5.58
C HIS A 170 10.16 13.54 -4.71
N PRO A 171 10.00 14.12 -3.51
CA PRO A 171 8.84 13.82 -2.68
C PRO A 171 7.58 14.44 -3.29
N TYR A 172 6.43 13.83 -3.00
CA TYR A 172 5.14 14.46 -3.21
C TYR A 172 4.83 15.41 -2.05
N VAL A 173 4.38 16.62 -2.38
CA VAL A 173 3.98 17.66 -1.41
C VAL A 173 2.70 18.33 -1.90
N LYS A 174 1.67 18.36 -1.06
CA LYS A 174 0.38 19.04 -1.33
C LYS A 174 0.01 19.96 -0.16
N PRO A 175 0.49 21.22 -0.13
CA PRO A 175 0.22 22.16 0.97
C PRO A 175 -1.26 22.41 1.27
N GLU A 176 -2.13 22.17 0.30
CA GLU A 176 -3.59 22.29 0.35
C GLU A 176 -4.32 20.98 0.64
N ALA A 177 -3.63 19.94 1.11
CA ALA A 177 -4.24 18.67 1.46
C ALA A 177 -5.45 18.84 2.41
N ILE A 178 -6.51 18.10 2.08
CA ILE A 178 -7.75 18.10 2.84
C ILE A 178 -7.49 17.43 4.20
N VAL A 179 -8.09 17.98 5.24
CA VAL A 179 -8.02 17.38 6.58
C VAL A 179 -8.76 16.04 6.56
N TYR A 180 -8.09 14.96 6.97
CA TYR A 180 -8.71 13.65 7.12
C TYR A 180 -9.63 13.65 8.34
N ASP A 181 -10.92 13.40 8.11
CA ASP A 181 -11.97 13.60 9.11
C ASP A 181 -12.63 12.33 9.63
N LYS A 182 -12.40 11.19 8.97
CA LYS A 182 -12.94 9.88 9.36
C LYS A 182 -12.17 9.28 10.54
N PHE A 183 -12.89 8.70 11.49
CA PHE A 183 -12.31 7.97 12.62
C PHE A 183 -13.29 6.88 13.09
N LEU A 184 -12.77 5.79 13.65
CA LEU A 184 -13.63 4.74 14.23
C LEU A 184 -14.12 5.09 15.63
N ASN A 185 -15.27 4.56 16.03
CA ASN A 185 -15.74 4.70 17.42
C ASN A 185 -14.92 3.83 18.40
N ASP A 186 -14.86 4.27 19.65
CA ASP A 186 -14.01 3.66 20.69
C ASP A 186 -14.35 2.19 20.94
N SER A 187 -15.64 1.81 20.85
CA SER A 187 -16.07 0.41 20.98
C SER A 187 -15.48 -0.49 19.89
N THR A 188 -15.42 0.00 18.65
CA THR A 188 -14.83 -0.73 17.52
C THR A 188 -13.33 -0.87 17.70
N VAL A 189 -12.65 0.22 18.07
CA VAL A 189 -11.20 0.22 18.32
C VAL A 189 -10.82 -0.72 19.45
N ASN A 190 -11.57 -0.72 20.55
CA ASN A 190 -11.32 -1.62 21.68
C ASN A 190 -11.50 -3.09 21.31
N LYS A 191 -12.47 -3.41 20.43
CA LYS A 191 -12.64 -4.77 19.90
C LYS A 191 -11.44 -5.19 19.04
N ILE A 192 -10.96 -4.31 18.16
CA ILE A 192 -9.78 -4.56 17.32
C ILE A 192 -8.54 -4.81 18.19
N LYS A 193 -8.28 -3.94 19.18
CA LYS A 193 -7.15 -4.10 20.11
C LYS A 193 -7.21 -5.44 20.87
N ARG A 194 -8.38 -5.82 21.39
CA ARG A 194 -8.56 -7.11 22.10
C ARG A 194 -8.25 -8.29 21.20
N ASN A 195 -8.78 -8.30 19.98
CA ASN A 195 -8.53 -9.38 19.01
C ASN A 195 -7.05 -9.50 18.66
N ASN A 196 -6.35 -8.38 18.45
CA ASN A 196 -4.91 -8.39 18.17
C ASN A 196 -4.09 -8.86 19.38
N THR A 197 -4.51 -8.54 20.61
CA THR A 197 -3.83 -8.98 21.85
C THR A 197 -3.99 -10.50 22.07
N SER A 198 -5.15 -11.06 21.73
CA SER A 198 -5.40 -12.51 21.78
C SER A 198 -4.56 -13.30 20.77
N SER A 199 -4.29 -12.73 19.60
CA SER A 199 -3.40 -13.32 18.59
C SER A 199 -1.93 -13.31 19.02
N VAL A 200 -1.48 -12.25 19.71
CA VAL A 200 -0.09 -12.10 20.19
C VAL A 200 0.19 -13.03 21.39
N ASN A 201 -0.77 -13.23 22.30
CA ASN A 201 -0.60 -14.16 23.42
C ASN A 201 -0.48 -15.63 23.01
N ARG A 202 -0.97 -16.02 21.81
CA ARG A 202 -0.80 -17.39 21.29
C ARG A 202 0.60 -17.66 20.73
N ILE A 203 1.35 -16.61 20.35
CA ILE A 203 2.69 -16.76 19.74
C ILE A 203 3.79 -16.87 20.80
N TYR A 204 3.56 -16.40 22.03
CA TYR A 204 4.57 -16.38 23.10
C TYR A 204 4.50 -17.52 24.13
N PHE A 205 3.55 -18.46 24.00
CA PHE A 205 3.39 -19.59 24.94
C PHE A 205 3.51 -20.98 24.32
N ASN A 206 4.20 -21.12 23.18
CA ASN A 206 4.51 -22.44 22.61
C ASN A 206 6.01 -22.59 22.29
N SER A 207 6.82 -22.53 23.34
CA SER A 207 8.03 -23.33 23.45
C SER A 207 7.89 -24.18 24.72
N ASP A 208 7.10 -25.25 24.64
CA ASP A 208 7.35 -26.54 25.29
C ASP A 208 6.14 -27.46 25.15
N LYS A 209 6.41 -28.72 24.80
CA LYS A 209 5.45 -29.79 24.50
C LYS A 209 4.49 -30.07 25.66
N LYS A 210 3.20 -30.31 25.34
CA LYS A 210 2.49 -31.58 25.65
C LYS A 210 1.11 -31.65 24.97
N GLU A 211 0.82 -32.83 24.41
CA GLU A 211 -0.48 -33.26 23.87
C GLU A 211 -1.58 -33.25 24.95
N SER A 212 -2.80 -32.85 24.58
CA SER A 212 -4.02 -33.66 24.74
C SER A 212 -5.24 -32.97 24.13
N GLU A 213 -6.15 -33.79 23.65
CA GLU A 213 -7.28 -33.56 22.73
C GLU A 213 -8.51 -32.92 23.39
N ALA A 214 -9.23 -32.06 22.65
CA ALA A 214 -10.68 -31.92 22.74
C ALA A 214 -11.27 -31.19 21.50
N SER A 215 -11.93 -31.99 20.66
CA SER A 215 -13.01 -31.69 19.69
C SER A 215 -12.79 -30.62 18.62
N ASP A 216 -12.39 -31.10 17.44
CA ASP A 216 -12.33 -30.40 16.16
C ASP A 216 -13.71 -29.92 15.69
N ILE A 217 -13.88 -28.60 15.56
CA ILE A 217 -14.65 -28.04 14.45
C ILE A 217 -13.64 -27.89 13.33
N SER A 218 -13.81 -28.62 12.23
CA SER A 218 -12.82 -28.58 11.16
C SER A 218 -12.77 -27.17 10.56
N ILE A 219 -11.56 -26.73 10.21
CA ILE A 219 -11.33 -25.46 9.51
C ILE A 219 -12.20 -25.37 8.24
N GLU A 220 -12.51 -26.51 7.62
CA GLU A 220 -13.44 -26.64 6.49
C GLU A 220 -14.86 -26.18 6.82
N GLU A 221 -15.45 -26.60 7.95
CA GLU A 221 -16.79 -26.15 8.35
C GLU A 221 -16.84 -24.66 8.73
N MET A 222 -15.73 -24.12 9.23
CA MET A 222 -15.64 -22.70 9.57
C MET A 222 -15.44 -21.80 8.33
N LEU A 223 -14.79 -22.32 7.28
CA LEU A 223 -14.54 -21.64 6.01
C LEU A 223 -15.73 -21.74 5.02
N LEU A 224 -16.58 -22.75 5.16
CA LEU A 224 -17.77 -22.96 4.32
C LEU A 224 -18.99 -22.12 4.76
N LYS A 225 -18.89 -21.34 5.85
CA LYS A 225 -19.99 -20.47 6.27
C LYS A 225 -20.06 -19.24 5.36
N PRO A 226 -21.20 -18.98 4.70
CA PRO A 226 -21.37 -17.77 3.90
C PRO A 226 -21.27 -16.54 4.80
N SER A 227 -20.39 -15.60 4.45
CA SER A 227 -20.38 -14.25 5.01
C SER A 227 -21.51 -13.45 4.36
N ILE A 228 -22.56 -13.16 5.13
CA ILE A 228 -23.67 -12.30 4.71
C ILE A 228 -23.19 -10.86 4.75
N ASP A 229 -22.95 -10.27 3.58
CA ASP A 229 -22.85 -8.82 3.40
C ASP A 229 -24.06 -8.34 2.61
N LEU A 230 -24.86 -7.45 3.23
CA LEU A 230 -26.07 -6.86 2.67
C LEU A 230 -25.71 -5.73 1.70
N TYR A 231 -25.97 -5.92 0.41
CA TYR A 231 -26.05 -4.84 -0.58
C TYR A 231 -27.35 -4.98 -1.39
N GLY A 232 -28.42 -4.31 -0.94
CA GLY A 232 -29.70 -4.28 -1.66
C GLY A 232 -30.50 -5.58 -1.65
N ASP A 233 -31.65 -5.57 -2.36
CA ASP A 233 -32.70 -6.61 -2.33
C ASP A 233 -32.44 -7.86 -3.22
N GLU A 234 -31.24 -8.01 -3.80
CA GLU A 234 -30.87 -9.22 -4.55
C GLU A 234 -29.76 -10.01 -3.85
N ILE A 235 -30.05 -11.28 -3.57
CA ILE A 235 -29.12 -12.24 -2.98
C ILE A 235 -28.16 -12.72 -4.08
N ILE A 236 -26.93 -12.21 -4.09
CA ILE A 236 -25.83 -12.79 -4.87
C ILE A 236 -24.81 -13.37 -3.89
N ALA A 237 -24.66 -14.70 -3.88
CA ALA A 237 -23.64 -15.37 -3.10
C ALA A 237 -22.25 -15.04 -3.66
N VAL A 238 -21.46 -14.20 -2.96
CA VAL A 238 -20.08 -13.89 -3.33
C VAL A 238 -19.14 -14.78 -2.53
N TYR A 239 -18.56 -15.78 -3.19
CA TYR A 239 -17.50 -16.60 -2.61
C TYR A 239 -16.14 -15.87 -2.65
N PRO A 240 -15.23 -16.10 -1.68
CA PRO A 240 -13.89 -15.52 -1.69
C PRO A 240 -13.10 -15.85 -2.98
N LEU A 241 -12.37 -14.88 -3.53
CA LEU A 241 -11.72 -14.97 -4.84
C LEU A 241 -10.73 -16.15 -5.00
N TYR A 242 -10.20 -16.67 -3.90
CA TYR A 242 -9.30 -17.83 -3.88
C TYR A 242 -10.02 -19.18 -4.04
N MET A 243 -11.36 -19.20 -4.09
CA MET A 243 -12.19 -20.39 -4.32
C MET A 243 -12.60 -20.58 -5.79
N TYR A 244 -12.25 -19.65 -6.68
CA TYR A 244 -12.49 -19.79 -8.12
C TYR A 244 -11.46 -20.73 -8.75
N SER A 245 -11.95 -21.74 -9.46
CA SER A 245 -11.13 -22.57 -10.32
C SER A 245 -10.47 -21.70 -11.41
N ASP A 246 -9.41 -22.21 -12.05
CA ASP A 246 -8.82 -21.49 -13.19
C ASP A 246 -9.82 -21.33 -14.34
N ASP A 247 -10.85 -22.19 -14.42
CA ASP A 247 -11.93 -22.08 -15.40
C ASP A 247 -12.88 -20.91 -15.08
N ASP A 248 -13.21 -20.70 -13.80
CA ASP A 248 -14.01 -19.53 -13.38
C ASP A 248 -13.27 -18.20 -13.63
N LYS A 249 -11.94 -18.21 -13.44
CA LYS A 249 -11.08 -17.05 -13.73
C LYS A 249 -11.03 -16.77 -15.24
N ARG A 250 -10.91 -17.81 -16.08
CA ARG A 250 -11.00 -17.68 -17.54
C ARG A 250 -12.31 -17.04 -17.96
N ASP A 251 -13.43 -17.56 -17.45
CA ASP A 251 -14.76 -17.04 -17.79
C ASP A 251 -14.96 -15.59 -17.36
N SER A 252 -14.46 -15.22 -16.19
CA SER A 252 -14.54 -13.84 -15.72
C SER A 252 -13.66 -12.88 -16.52
N ILE A 253 -12.44 -13.28 -16.88
CA ILE A 253 -11.57 -12.51 -17.80
C ILE A 253 -12.28 -12.31 -19.14
N LEU A 254 -12.86 -13.37 -19.71
CA LEU A 254 -13.59 -13.30 -20.98
C LEU A 254 -14.77 -12.33 -20.90
N ARG A 255 -15.58 -12.41 -19.84
CA ARG A 255 -16.72 -11.49 -19.65
C ARG A 255 -16.27 -10.04 -19.59
N MET A 256 -15.22 -9.75 -18.83
CA MET A 256 -14.71 -8.39 -18.69
C MET A 256 -14.11 -7.87 -19.99
N LEU A 257 -13.27 -8.66 -20.66
CA LEU A 257 -12.64 -8.25 -21.92
C LEU A 257 -13.66 -8.11 -23.06
N LYS A 258 -14.72 -8.92 -23.08
CA LYS A 258 -15.85 -8.71 -23.99
C LYS A 258 -16.56 -7.38 -23.75
N ARG A 259 -16.79 -6.99 -22.48
CA ARG A 259 -17.37 -5.65 -22.18
C ARG A 259 -16.51 -4.51 -22.72
N VAL A 260 -15.18 -4.64 -22.66
CA VAL A 260 -14.24 -3.67 -23.24
C VAL A 260 -14.32 -3.66 -24.76
N VAL A 261 -14.42 -4.83 -25.40
CA VAL A 261 -14.57 -4.93 -26.86
C VAL A 261 -15.90 -4.33 -27.32
N ASP A 262 -16.99 -4.59 -26.59
CA ASP A 262 -18.32 -4.07 -26.89
C ASP A 262 -18.40 -2.54 -26.74
N SER A 263 -17.69 -1.97 -25.76
CA SER A 263 -17.60 -0.52 -25.57
C SER A 263 -16.64 0.16 -26.56
N LYS A 264 -15.84 -0.61 -27.31
CA LYS A 264 -14.80 -0.13 -28.23
C LYS A 264 -13.79 0.81 -27.58
N THR A 265 -13.49 0.58 -26.29
CA THR A 265 -12.55 1.42 -25.54
C THR A 265 -11.13 0.92 -25.72
N ASP A 266 -10.22 1.81 -26.12
CA ASP A 266 -8.80 1.48 -26.16
C ASP A 266 -8.22 1.44 -24.73
N ILE A 267 -7.96 0.23 -24.25
CA ILE A 267 -7.29 -0.04 -22.96
C ILE A 267 -5.79 -0.35 -23.13
N THR A 268 -5.28 -0.20 -24.35
CA THR A 268 -3.90 -0.51 -24.75
C THR A 268 -3.06 0.76 -25.01
N VAL A 269 -3.64 1.95 -24.80
CA VAL A 269 -3.01 3.27 -24.96
C VAL A 269 -1.61 3.32 -24.34
N ILE A 270 -1.45 2.74 -23.15
CA ILE A 270 -0.18 2.64 -22.47
C ILE A 270 0.48 1.31 -22.86
N GLY A 271 1.66 1.37 -23.50
CA GLY A 271 2.37 0.16 -23.93
C GLY A 271 2.67 -0.86 -22.82
N ARG A 272 2.74 -0.41 -21.55
CA ARG A 272 2.81 -1.29 -20.37
C ARG A 272 1.50 -2.04 -20.12
N ASP A 273 0.35 -1.38 -20.27
CA ASP A 273 -0.96 -2.01 -20.13
C ASP A 273 -1.20 -3.01 -21.27
N TRP A 274 -0.78 -2.67 -22.49
CA TRP A 274 -0.83 -3.59 -23.64
C TRP A 274 -0.06 -4.90 -23.40
N VAL A 275 1.16 -4.80 -22.85
CA VAL A 275 1.94 -5.99 -22.43
C VAL A 275 1.24 -6.72 -21.28
N THR A 276 0.68 -5.99 -20.32
CA THR A 276 0.00 -6.59 -19.15
C THR A 276 -1.21 -7.42 -19.57
N ILE A 277 -2.06 -6.88 -20.46
CA ILE A 277 -3.21 -7.59 -21.03
C ILE A 277 -2.75 -8.86 -21.72
N GLY A 278 -1.73 -8.77 -22.59
CA GLY A 278 -1.25 -9.95 -23.31
C GLY A 278 -0.65 -11.02 -22.39
N GLU A 279 0.04 -10.64 -21.31
CA GLU A 279 0.62 -11.57 -20.34
C GLU A 279 -0.46 -12.28 -19.48
N VAL A 280 -1.58 -11.61 -19.17
CA VAL A 280 -2.74 -12.25 -18.54
C VAL A 280 -3.43 -13.21 -19.53
N ILE A 281 -3.67 -12.76 -20.77
CA ILE A 281 -4.27 -13.61 -21.81
C ILE A 281 -3.41 -14.86 -22.04
N LYS A 282 -2.09 -14.71 -22.12
CA LYS A 282 -1.16 -15.83 -22.21
C LYS A 282 -1.31 -16.81 -21.04
N ARG A 283 -1.37 -16.30 -19.80
CA ARG A 283 -1.46 -17.15 -18.60
C ARG A 283 -2.71 -18.03 -18.62
N TYR A 284 -3.86 -17.46 -18.98
CA TYR A 284 -5.15 -18.16 -18.87
C TYR A 284 -5.56 -18.89 -20.13
N PHE A 285 -5.15 -18.43 -21.32
CA PHE A 285 -5.59 -18.97 -22.61
C PHE A 285 -4.43 -19.44 -23.52
N GLY A 286 -3.18 -19.12 -23.19
CA GLY A 286 -2.03 -19.45 -24.03
C GLY A 286 -2.17 -18.92 -25.45
N GLU A 287 -1.78 -19.73 -26.43
CA GLU A 287 -1.92 -19.41 -27.86
C GLU A 287 -3.37 -19.18 -28.29
N SER A 288 -4.33 -19.90 -27.69
CA SER A 288 -5.76 -19.76 -28.03
C SER A 288 -6.32 -18.37 -27.70
N GLY A 289 -5.64 -17.61 -26.82
CA GLY A 289 -6.00 -16.24 -26.49
C GLY A 289 -5.58 -15.19 -27.53
N ARG A 290 -4.87 -15.58 -28.60
CA ARG A 290 -4.38 -14.65 -29.62
C ARG A 290 -5.52 -13.85 -30.25
N SER A 291 -6.60 -14.49 -30.65
CA SER A 291 -7.76 -13.79 -31.24
C SER A 291 -8.31 -12.71 -30.32
N LEU A 292 -8.47 -13.02 -29.04
CA LEU A 292 -8.93 -12.08 -28.02
C LEU A 292 -7.95 -10.89 -27.86
N PHE A 293 -6.64 -11.15 -27.88
CA PHE A 293 -5.63 -10.09 -27.82
C PHE A 293 -5.72 -9.14 -29.02
N HIS A 294 -5.95 -9.66 -30.23
CA HIS A 294 -6.21 -8.85 -31.42
C HIS A 294 -7.51 -8.07 -31.31
N GLU A 295 -8.60 -8.69 -30.82
CA GLU A 295 -9.89 -8.02 -30.66
C GLU A 295 -9.83 -6.82 -29.70
N ILE A 296 -9.02 -6.88 -28.65
CA ILE A 296 -8.86 -5.77 -27.71
C ILE A 296 -7.91 -4.70 -28.29
N SER A 297 -6.82 -5.14 -28.93
CA SER A 297 -5.80 -4.23 -29.48
C SER A 297 -6.28 -3.46 -30.71
N GLN A 298 -7.38 -3.88 -31.36
CA GLN A 298 -7.87 -3.24 -32.58
C GLN A 298 -8.37 -1.80 -32.38
N PHE A 299 -8.68 -1.41 -31.14
CA PHE A 299 -9.20 -0.07 -30.83
C PHE A 299 -8.09 0.98 -30.68
N TYR A 300 -6.82 0.56 -30.63
CA TYR A 300 -5.69 1.49 -30.59
C TYR A 300 -5.54 2.27 -31.88
N SER A 301 -5.70 3.59 -31.78
CA SER A 301 -5.45 4.55 -32.86
C SER A 301 -5.12 5.93 -32.29
N ASN A 302 -4.01 6.52 -32.75
CA ASN A 302 -3.62 7.90 -32.51
C ASN A 302 -3.09 8.54 -33.81
N ASP A 303 -2.73 9.82 -33.77
CA ASP A 303 -2.29 10.60 -34.94
C ASP A 303 -1.05 10.04 -35.67
N ARG A 304 -0.29 9.12 -35.04
CA ARG A 304 0.96 8.57 -35.57
C ARG A 304 0.94 7.06 -35.78
N PHE A 305 0.06 6.35 -35.08
CA PHE A 305 0.05 4.90 -35.02
C PHE A 305 -1.39 4.39 -34.92
N HIS A 306 -1.67 3.30 -35.60
CA HIS A 306 -2.94 2.59 -35.53
C HIS A 306 -2.67 1.10 -35.47
N TYR A 307 -3.64 0.35 -34.97
CA TYR A 307 -3.57 -1.10 -34.97
C TYR A 307 -3.21 -1.64 -36.35
N THR A 308 -2.17 -2.48 -36.39
CA THR A 308 -1.90 -3.35 -37.54
C THR A 308 -1.84 -4.80 -37.06
N TYR A 309 -2.37 -5.70 -37.90
CA TYR A 309 -2.35 -7.13 -37.59
C TYR A 309 -0.91 -7.61 -37.33
N SER A 310 0.04 -7.22 -38.18
CA SER A 310 1.44 -7.66 -38.07
C SER A 310 2.11 -7.22 -36.77
N GLU A 311 1.88 -5.99 -36.31
CA GLU A 311 2.50 -5.49 -35.07
C GLU A 311 1.92 -6.21 -33.86
N CYS A 312 0.59 -6.34 -33.79
CA CYS A 312 -0.10 -7.03 -32.71
C CYS A 312 0.31 -8.51 -32.65
N ASP A 313 0.42 -9.17 -33.80
CA ASP A 313 0.83 -10.58 -33.88
C ASP A 313 2.28 -10.76 -33.42
N GLN A 314 3.21 -9.90 -33.86
CA GLN A 314 4.59 -9.89 -33.39
C GLN A 314 4.69 -9.64 -31.89
N LYS A 315 3.87 -8.72 -31.37
CA LYS A 315 3.81 -8.42 -29.94
C LYS A 315 3.36 -9.63 -29.13
N PHE A 316 2.31 -10.32 -29.57
CA PHE A 316 1.82 -11.51 -28.88
C PHE A 316 2.84 -12.66 -28.97
N ASN A 317 3.53 -12.82 -30.10
CA ASN A 317 4.64 -13.77 -30.24
C ASN A 317 5.78 -13.50 -29.26
N GLN A 318 6.11 -12.23 -28.98
CA GLN A 318 7.10 -11.86 -27.97
C GLN A 318 6.60 -12.20 -26.55
N ILE A 319 5.33 -11.92 -26.27
CA ILE A 319 4.69 -12.21 -24.98
C ILE A 319 4.65 -13.71 -24.70
N LEU A 320 4.31 -14.54 -25.69
CA LEU A 320 4.32 -16.00 -25.56
C LEU A 320 5.70 -16.56 -25.18
N LYS A 321 6.77 -15.91 -25.65
CA LYS A 321 8.16 -16.27 -25.33
C LYS A 321 8.67 -15.65 -24.02
N SER A 322 7.92 -14.71 -23.44
CA SER A 322 8.28 -14.02 -22.20
C SER A 322 8.21 -14.97 -21.00
N LYS A 323 9.20 -14.88 -20.12
CA LYS A 323 9.26 -15.63 -18.84
C LYS A 323 8.35 -15.04 -17.76
N TYR A 324 7.79 -13.85 -17.97
CA TYR A 324 6.90 -13.19 -17.03
C TYR A 324 5.48 -13.74 -17.21
N THR A 325 4.67 -13.76 -16.14
CA THR A 325 3.23 -14.04 -16.23
C THR A 325 2.52 -13.17 -15.19
N TYR A 326 1.39 -12.59 -15.56
CA TYR A 326 0.59 -11.76 -14.66
C TYR A 326 -0.69 -12.50 -14.26
N GLY A 327 -1.09 -12.33 -12.99
CA GLY A 327 -2.30 -12.94 -12.43
C GLY A 327 -3.59 -12.30 -12.93
N TYR A 328 -4.70 -12.98 -12.66
CA TYR A 328 -6.07 -12.57 -12.96
C TYR A 328 -6.37 -11.12 -12.52
N GLU A 329 -5.84 -10.72 -11.37
CA GLU A 329 -6.07 -9.41 -10.73
C GLU A 329 -5.60 -8.24 -11.61
N ARG A 330 -4.51 -8.45 -12.37
CA ARG A 330 -3.90 -7.42 -13.21
C ARG A 330 -4.79 -6.96 -14.35
N ILE A 331 -5.71 -7.82 -14.83
CA ILE A 331 -6.63 -7.42 -15.89
C ILE A 331 -7.74 -6.50 -15.36
N PHE A 332 -8.15 -6.66 -14.10
CA PHE A 332 -9.10 -5.76 -13.44
C PHE A 332 -8.45 -4.41 -13.17
N GLU A 333 -7.20 -4.40 -12.67
CA GLU A 333 -6.44 -3.16 -12.49
C GLU A 333 -6.32 -2.36 -13.80
N VAL A 334 -6.00 -3.03 -14.92
CA VAL A 334 -5.96 -2.37 -16.23
C VAL A 334 -7.35 -1.86 -16.60
N SER A 335 -8.38 -2.70 -16.54
CA SER A 335 -9.75 -2.35 -16.97
C SER A 335 -10.35 -1.19 -16.15
N CYS A 336 -10.07 -1.14 -14.83
CA CYS A 336 -10.49 -0.04 -13.95
C CYS A 336 -9.90 1.32 -14.36
N LYS A 337 -8.65 1.37 -14.87
CA LYS A 337 -8.04 2.63 -15.36
C LYS A 337 -8.84 3.26 -16.50
N TYR A 338 -9.53 2.43 -17.28
CA TYR A 338 -10.29 2.84 -18.45
C TYR A 338 -11.82 2.81 -18.19
N GLY A 339 -12.24 2.73 -16.93
CA GLY A 339 -13.64 2.91 -16.53
C GLY A 339 -14.49 1.63 -16.45
N PHE A 340 -13.88 0.45 -16.43
CA PHE A 340 -14.59 -0.83 -16.27
C PHE A 340 -14.40 -1.39 -14.87
N SER A 341 -15.51 -1.62 -14.16
CA SER A 341 -15.58 -2.29 -12.85
C SER A 341 -16.24 -3.66 -12.94
#